data_AF-A0A832C6N0-F1
#
_entry.id   AF-A0A832C6N0-F1
#
_cell.length_a   1.000
_cell.length_b   1.000
_cell.length_c   1.000
_cell.angle_alpha   90.00
_cell.angle_beta   90.00
_cell.angle_gamma   90.00
#
_symmetry.space_group_name_H-M   'P 1'
#
loop_
_entity.id
_entity.type
_entity.pdbx_description
1 polymer ?
#
loop_
_entity_poly.entity_id
_entity_poly.type
_entity_poly.pdbx_seq_one_letter_code
_entity_poly.pdbx_strand_id
1 'polypeptide(L)'
;MVPITRFVDITGFLEFLDKKADEIKDSRIKSLKALKNVIDLRKFIDSSKAPKGMSMRSILFNILVKHDYSALGEFHEKSLLVGFMHFQDLYNYDIARVERCEIHYATPDGRIIPFCTFNVIPEYYRDKIQEKYGIPIEEWEKRTGRKLKDDIYRVVRRPR
;
A
#
# COMPACT_ATOMS: atom_id res chain seq x y z
N MET A 1 -14.64 -4.57 -11.83
CA MET A 1 -13.38 -4.89 -11.11
C MET A 1 -13.24 -6.40 -11.05
N VAL A 2 -12.07 -6.95 -11.38
CA VAL A 2 -11.81 -8.41 -11.34
C VAL A 2 -10.79 -8.68 -10.22
N PRO A 3 -11.11 -9.50 -9.21
CA PRO A 3 -10.14 -9.84 -8.17
C PRO A 3 -8.92 -10.55 -8.76
N ILE A 4 -7.72 -10.18 -8.29
CA ILE A 4 -6.47 -10.73 -8.82
C ILE A 4 -6.39 -12.26 -8.66
N THR A 5 -6.96 -12.81 -7.58
CA THR A 5 -7.08 -14.25 -7.32
C THR A 5 -7.92 -15.01 -8.35
N ARG A 6 -8.69 -14.34 -9.22
CA ARG A 6 -9.47 -14.99 -10.29
C ARG A 6 -8.63 -15.36 -11.52
N PHE A 7 -7.45 -14.76 -11.66
CA PHE A 7 -6.58 -14.97 -12.82
C PHE A 7 -5.10 -15.13 -12.46
N VAL A 8 -4.74 -14.97 -11.18
CA VAL A 8 -3.43 -15.27 -10.63
C VAL A 8 -3.58 -16.29 -9.51
N ASP A 9 -2.89 -17.42 -9.64
CA ASP A 9 -2.72 -18.40 -8.57
C ASP A 9 -1.67 -17.88 -7.58
N ILE A 10 -2.12 -17.12 -6.58
CA ILE A 10 -1.24 -16.46 -5.61
C ILE A 10 -0.52 -17.49 -4.74
N THR A 11 -1.22 -18.50 -4.24
CA THR A 11 -0.64 -19.50 -3.34
C THR A 11 0.44 -20.29 -4.06
N GLY A 12 0.14 -20.86 -5.23
CA GLY A 12 1.13 -21.60 -6.01
C GLY A 12 2.30 -20.72 -6.45
N PHE A 13 2.05 -19.44 -6.74
CA PHE A 13 3.10 -18.47 -7.07
C PHE A 13 4.05 -18.23 -5.89
N LEU A 14 3.52 -17.98 -4.69
CA LEU A 14 4.34 -17.73 -3.50
C LEU A 14 5.16 -18.96 -3.09
N GLU A 15 4.52 -20.14 -3.03
CA GLU A 15 5.21 -21.39 -2.72
C GLU A 15 6.34 -21.69 -3.73
N PHE A 16 6.11 -21.39 -5.01
CA PHE A 16 7.13 -21.52 -6.04
C PHE A 16 8.28 -20.54 -5.82
N LEU A 17 7.99 -19.27 -5.51
CA LEU A 17 9.03 -18.27 -5.24
C LEU A 17 9.89 -18.67 -4.04
N ASP A 18 9.27 -19.14 -2.95
CA ASP A 18 10.00 -19.58 -1.75
C ASP A 18 10.95 -20.75 -2.08
N LYS A 19 10.43 -21.79 -2.74
CA LYS A 19 11.25 -22.92 -3.17
C LYS A 19 12.40 -22.49 -4.09
N LYS A 20 12.15 -21.53 -5.00
CA LYS A 20 13.18 -21.02 -5.91
C LYS A 20 14.20 -20.14 -5.20
N ALA A 21 13.81 -19.38 -4.20
CA ALA A 21 14.73 -18.61 -3.38
C ALA A 21 15.72 -19.53 -2.66
N ASP A 22 15.24 -20.63 -2.07
CA ASP A 22 16.09 -21.65 -1.45
C ASP A 22 17.04 -22.31 -2.46
N GLU A 23 16.53 -22.73 -3.63
CA GLU A 23 17.35 -23.34 -4.70
C GLU A 23 18.45 -22.41 -5.24
N ILE A 24 18.24 -21.09 -5.22
CA ILE A 24 19.20 -20.08 -5.66
C ILE A 24 20.23 -19.79 -4.56
N LYS A 25 19.80 -19.75 -3.30
CA LYS A 25 20.68 -19.54 -2.14
C LYS A 25 21.79 -20.59 -2.11
N ASP A 26 21.45 -21.84 -2.42
CA ASP A 26 22.37 -22.98 -2.41
C ASP A 26 23.12 -23.20 -3.74
N SER A 27 22.90 -22.36 -4.76
CA SER A 27 23.49 -22.55 -6.09
C SER A 27 24.73 -21.69 -6.36
N ARG A 28 25.74 -22.32 -6.98
CA ARG A 28 26.95 -21.63 -7.50
C ARG A 28 26.70 -20.79 -8.76
N ILE A 29 25.63 -21.05 -9.52
CA ILE A 29 25.30 -20.35 -10.78
C ILE A 29 23.90 -19.74 -10.66
N LYS A 30 23.82 -18.60 -9.97
CA LYS A 30 22.56 -17.95 -9.56
C LYS A 30 21.74 -17.38 -10.74
N SER A 31 22.41 -16.85 -11.77
CA SER A 31 21.78 -16.14 -12.90
C SER A 31 21.03 -17.06 -13.88
N LEU A 32 21.61 -18.20 -14.27
CA LEU A 32 20.99 -19.13 -15.24
C LEU A 32 19.74 -19.79 -14.65
N LYS A 33 19.78 -20.16 -13.35
CA LYS A 33 18.61 -20.69 -12.65
C LYS A 33 17.50 -19.65 -12.53
N ALA A 34 17.83 -18.39 -12.20
CA ALA A 34 16.85 -17.31 -12.11
C ALA A 34 16.08 -17.10 -13.42
N LEU A 35 16.77 -17.11 -14.57
CA LEU A 35 16.14 -16.90 -15.88
C LEU A 35 15.19 -18.05 -16.29
N LYS A 36 15.58 -19.32 -16.03
CA LYS A 36 14.71 -20.49 -16.27
C LYS A 36 13.43 -20.39 -15.43
N ASN A 37 13.56 -19.97 -14.17
CA ASN A 37 12.43 -19.89 -13.24
C ASN A 37 11.39 -18.85 -13.67
N VAL A 38 11.77 -17.77 -14.36
CA VAL A 38 10.81 -16.75 -14.85
C VAL A 38 9.88 -17.28 -15.94
N ILE A 39 10.35 -18.23 -16.75
CA ILE A 39 9.49 -18.91 -17.73
C ILE A 39 8.37 -19.66 -17.01
N ASP A 40 8.71 -20.35 -15.92
CA ASP A 40 7.77 -21.13 -15.12
C ASP A 40 6.74 -20.27 -14.38
N LEU A 41 7.01 -18.98 -14.12
CA LEU A 41 6.07 -18.09 -13.44
C LEU A 41 4.81 -17.78 -14.26
N ARG A 42 4.90 -17.89 -15.59
CA ARG A 42 3.75 -17.65 -16.49
C ARG A 42 2.60 -18.62 -16.26
N LYS A 43 2.87 -19.81 -15.71
CA LYS A 43 1.85 -20.84 -15.46
C LYS A 43 0.86 -20.46 -14.36
N PHE A 44 1.24 -19.55 -13.47
CA PHE A 44 0.39 -19.05 -12.40
C PHE A 44 -0.56 -17.93 -12.87
N ILE A 45 -0.49 -17.53 -14.15
CA ILE A 45 -1.31 -16.45 -14.71
C ILE A 45 -2.20 -17.00 -15.84
N ASP A 46 -3.51 -16.94 -15.60
CA ASP A 46 -4.54 -17.17 -16.60
C ASP A 46 -4.86 -15.86 -17.35
N SER A 47 -4.13 -15.62 -18.44
CA SER A 47 -4.34 -14.41 -19.26
C SER A 47 -5.71 -14.34 -19.93
N SER A 48 -6.48 -15.44 -20.00
CA SER A 48 -7.83 -15.43 -20.57
C SER A 48 -8.85 -14.75 -19.65
N LYS A 49 -8.59 -14.76 -18.34
CA LYS A 49 -9.44 -14.16 -17.29
C LYS A 49 -8.93 -12.80 -16.82
N ALA A 50 -7.77 -12.37 -17.29
CA ALA A 50 -7.18 -11.09 -16.95
C ALA A 50 -8.00 -9.92 -17.54
N PRO A 51 -8.07 -8.76 -16.85
CA PRO A 51 -8.70 -7.56 -17.39
C PRO A 51 -8.07 -7.11 -18.72
N LYS A 52 -8.89 -6.60 -19.64
CA LYS A 52 -8.40 -6.04 -20.91
C LYS A 52 -7.38 -4.93 -20.64
N GLY A 53 -6.23 -4.98 -21.32
CA GLY A 53 -5.16 -3.99 -21.17
C GLY A 53 -4.20 -4.22 -20.00
N MET A 54 -4.36 -5.30 -19.21
CA MET A 54 -3.42 -5.68 -18.16
C MET A 54 -2.60 -6.91 -18.59
N SER A 55 -1.31 -6.72 -18.85
CA SER A 55 -0.40 -7.83 -19.17
C SER A 55 0.41 -8.24 -17.94
N MET A 56 -0.21 -9.06 -17.07
CA MET A 56 0.44 -9.53 -15.84
C MET A 56 1.75 -10.29 -16.12
N ARG A 57 1.83 -11.00 -17.26
CA ARG A 57 3.07 -11.69 -17.68
C ARG A 57 4.21 -10.72 -17.97
N SER A 58 3.92 -9.58 -18.61
CA SER A 58 4.90 -8.54 -18.89
C SER A 58 5.36 -7.85 -17.62
N ILE A 59 4.43 -7.55 -16.73
CA ILE A 59 4.70 -6.93 -15.43
C ILE A 59 5.67 -7.82 -14.62
N LEU A 60 5.35 -9.11 -14.46
CA LEU A 60 6.24 -10.04 -13.74
C LEU A 60 7.62 -10.17 -14.39
N PHE A 61 7.69 -10.22 -15.72
CA PHE A 61 8.96 -10.31 -16.44
C PHE A 61 9.82 -9.05 -16.21
N ASN A 62 9.23 -7.87 -16.34
CA ASN A 62 9.95 -6.61 -16.14
C ASN A 62 10.44 -6.47 -14.69
N ILE A 63 9.63 -6.85 -13.70
CA ILE A 63 10.02 -6.79 -12.29
C ILE A 63 11.15 -7.80 -11.97
N LEU A 64 11.00 -9.07 -12.38
CA LEU A 64 11.89 -10.14 -11.93
C LEU A 64 13.14 -10.34 -12.79
N VAL A 65 13.11 -9.95 -14.07
CA VAL A 65 14.26 -10.09 -14.99
C VAL A 65 14.94 -8.76 -15.24
N LYS A 66 14.16 -7.72 -15.57
CA LYS A 66 14.74 -6.40 -15.86
C LYS A 66 15.01 -5.58 -14.61
N HIS A 67 14.52 -6.01 -13.44
CA HIS A 67 14.55 -5.24 -12.20
C HIS A 67 13.98 -3.82 -12.38
N ASP A 68 13.00 -3.70 -13.27
CA ASP A 68 12.41 -2.42 -13.63
C ASP A 68 11.13 -2.19 -12.83
N TYR A 69 11.27 -1.40 -11.78
CA TYR A 69 10.17 -1.04 -10.88
C TYR A 69 9.16 -0.09 -11.53
N SER A 70 9.45 0.54 -12.67
CA SER A 70 8.47 1.36 -13.39
C SER A 70 7.28 0.54 -13.89
N ALA A 71 7.50 -0.76 -14.19
CA ALA A 71 6.44 -1.70 -14.55
C ALA A 71 5.43 -1.94 -13.41
N LEU A 72 5.82 -1.71 -12.16
CA LEU A 72 4.92 -1.76 -11.01
C LEU A 72 3.95 -0.57 -11.02
N GLY A 73 4.40 0.60 -11.50
CA GLY A 73 3.56 1.78 -11.69
C GLY A 73 2.41 1.50 -12.67
N GLU A 74 2.71 0.90 -13.83
CA GLU A 74 1.68 0.52 -14.82
C GLU A 74 0.66 -0.46 -14.22
N PHE A 75 1.11 -1.37 -13.35
CA PHE A 75 0.22 -2.26 -12.61
C PHE A 75 -0.68 -1.50 -11.62
N HIS A 76 -0.12 -0.57 -10.86
CA HIS A 76 -0.86 0.24 -9.89
C HIS A 76 -1.88 1.18 -10.54
N GLU A 77 -1.59 1.74 -11.72
CA GLU A 77 -2.57 2.54 -12.48
C GLU A 77 -3.80 1.73 -12.93
N LYS A 78 -3.61 0.42 -13.17
CA LYS A 78 -4.65 -0.48 -13.68
C LYS A 78 -5.26 -1.37 -12.58
N SER A 79 -4.84 -1.22 -11.33
CA SER A 79 -5.32 -2.03 -10.21
C SER A 79 -5.83 -1.14 -9.07
N LEU A 80 -6.75 -1.69 -8.28
CA LEU A 80 -7.24 -1.05 -7.07
C LEU A 80 -6.96 -2.00 -5.90
N LEU A 81 -6.09 -1.57 -4.99
CA LEU A 81 -5.87 -2.27 -3.73
C LEU A 81 -7.05 -1.98 -2.79
N VAL A 82 -7.78 -3.03 -2.43
CA VAL A 82 -8.83 -2.96 -1.41
C VAL A 82 -8.34 -3.73 -0.20
N GLY A 83 -7.83 -3.02 0.78
CA GLY A 83 -7.42 -3.56 2.08
C GLY A 83 -8.43 -3.22 3.16
N PHE A 84 -8.65 -4.15 4.09
CA PHE A 84 -9.37 -3.89 5.33
C PHE A 84 -8.44 -4.23 6.48
N MET A 85 -8.36 -3.32 7.44
CA MET A 85 -7.61 -3.54 8.67
C MET A 85 -8.45 -3.08 9.84
N HIS A 86 -8.43 -3.83 10.94
CA HIS A 86 -9.09 -3.39 12.16
C HIS A 86 -8.33 -2.17 12.71
N PHE A 87 -9.03 -1.09 13.04
CA PHE A 87 -8.41 -0.01 13.80
C PHE A 87 -8.08 -0.47 15.22
N GLN A 88 -6.95 -0.05 15.77
CA GLN A 88 -6.62 -0.33 17.18
C GLN A 88 -7.30 0.72 18.06
N ASP A 89 -7.62 0.35 19.30
CA ASP A 89 -8.12 1.21 20.36
C ASP A 89 -7.30 1.00 21.64
N LEU A 90 -7.69 1.68 22.72
CA LEU A 90 -6.97 1.64 24.00
C LEU A 90 -6.98 0.24 24.67
N TYR A 91 -7.90 -0.65 24.31
CA TYR A 91 -8.06 -1.97 24.91
C TYR A 91 -7.39 -3.09 24.10
N ASN A 92 -7.10 -2.87 22.81
CA ASN A 92 -6.49 -3.85 21.91
C ASN A 92 -5.20 -3.35 21.23
N TYR A 93 -4.54 -2.37 21.85
CA TYR A 93 -3.30 -1.80 21.34
C TYR A 93 -2.16 -2.82 21.38
N ASP A 94 -1.66 -3.18 20.20
CA ASP A 94 -0.57 -4.14 19.97
C ASP A 94 0.60 -3.42 19.30
N ILE A 95 1.71 -3.33 20.02
CA ILE A 95 2.94 -2.67 19.59
C ILE A 95 3.60 -3.40 18.41
N ALA A 96 3.58 -4.73 18.39
CA ALA A 96 4.18 -5.50 17.30
C ALA A 96 3.47 -5.25 15.96
N ARG A 97 2.21 -4.83 16.01
CA ARG A 97 1.48 -4.38 14.83
C ARG A 97 1.83 -2.95 14.43
N VAL A 98 2.02 -2.06 15.41
CA VAL A 98 2.46 -0.67 15.20
C VAL A 98 3.83 -0.60 14.55
N GLU A 99 4.77 -1.46 14.94
CA GLU A 99 6.11 -1.56 14.34
C GLU A 99 6.10 -1.97 12.86
N ARG A 100 5.00 -2.57 12.40
CA ARG A 100 4.79 -3.02 11.01
C ARG A 100 3.71 -2.19 10.30
N CYS A 101 3.41 -0.99 10.81
CA CYS A 101 2.40 -0.14 10.20
C CYS A 101 2.85 0.30 8.79
N GLU A 102 1.91 0.42 7.86
CA GLU A 102 2.17 0.93 6.50
C GLU A 102 1.62 2.35 6.30
N ILE A 103 0.89 2.87 7.28
CA ILE A 103 0.23 4.19 7.25
C ILE A 103 0.86 5.06 8.33
N HIS A 104 1.46 6.18 7.93
CA HIS A 104 2.19 7.05 8.84
C HIS A 104 1.83 8.53 8.62
N TYR A 105 1.95 9.31 9.69
CA TYR A 105 1.91 10.77 9.66
C TYR A 105 3.32 11.32 9.76
N ALA A 106 3.74 12.08 8.75
CA ALA A 106 4.93 12.92 8.84
C ALA A 106 4.57 14.21 9.56
N THR A 107 5.38 14.63 10.53
CA THR A 107 5.09 15.78 11.38
C THR A 107 6.13 16.89 11.20
N PRO A 108 5.78 18.17 11.43
CA PRO A 108 6.68 19.31 11.18
C PRO A 108 7.99 19.30 11.99
N ASP A 109 8.04 18.52 13.07
CA ASP A 109 9.27 18.29 13.86
C ASP A 109 10.14 17.14 13.35
N GLY A 110 9.86 16.61 12.16
CA GLY A 110 10.66 15.59 11.48
C GLY A 110 10.38 14.15 11.93
N ARG A 111 9.39 13.92 12.80
CA ARG A 111 9.00 12.56 13.20
C ARG A 111 8.07 11.92 12.17
N ILE A 112 8.14 10.59 12.09
CA ILE A 112 7.20 9.75 11.33
C ILE A 112 6.46 8.89 12.36
N ILE A 113 5.16 9.07 12.47
CA ILE A 113 4.35 8.47 13.53
C ILE A 113 3.35 7.49 12.92
N PRO A 114 3.33 6.21 13.34
CA PRO A 114 2.35 5.25 12.87
C PRO A 114 0.91 5.69 13.10
N PHE A 115 -0.02 5.28 12.23
CA PHE A 115 -1.41 5.72 12.26
C PHE A 115 -2.10 5.46 13.60
N CYS A 116 -1.97 4.25 14.15
CA CYS A 116 -2.56 3.90 15.44
C CYS A 116 -1.92 4.71 16.57
N THR A 117 -0.60 4.89 16.58
CA THR A 117 0.10 5.69 17.60
C THR A 117 -0.38 7.14 17.60
N PHE A 118 -0.55 7.72 16.42
CA PHE A 118 -1.03 9.10 16.27
C PHE A 118 -2.48 9.29 16.73
N ASN A 119 -3.36 8.31 16.50
CA ASN A 119 -4.80 8.46 16.72
C ASN A 119 -5.32 7.83 18.01
N VAL A 120 -4.69 6.77 18.51
CA VAL A 120 -5.13 6.04 19.71
C VAL A 120 -4.56 6.64 20.98
N ILE A 121 -3.36 7.22 20.92
CA ILE A 121 -2.71 7.88 22.06
C ILE A 121 -2.39 9.35 21.71
N PRO A 122 -3.41 10.14 21.32
CA PRO A 122 -3.21 11.44 20.70
C PRO A 122 -2.55 12.48 21.61
N GLU A 123 -2.69 12.34 22.93
CA GLU A 123 -2.20 13.26 23.94
C GLU A 123 -0.66 13.33 23.95
N TYR A 124 0.00 12.25 23.55
CA TYR A 124 1.46 12.21 23.44
C TYR A 124 1.99 12.62 22.08
N TYR A 125 1.16 12.52 21.03
CA TYR A 125 1.60 12.66 19.65
C TYR A 125 0.83 13.75 18.91
N ARG A 126 -0.42 13.47 18.49
CA ARG A 126 -1.21 14.37 17.66
C ARG A 126 -1.42 15.72 18.32
N ASP A 127 -1.91 15.73 19.56
CA ASP A 127 -2.42 16.94 20.19
C ASP A 127 -1.29 17.93 20.46
N LYS A 128 -0.13 17.44 20.94
CA LYS A 128 1.08 18.27 21.10
C LYS A 128 1.60 18.87 19.80
N ILE A 129 1.50 18.12 18.69
CA ILE A 129 1.94 18.59 17.37
C ILE A 129 0.97 19.63 16.84
N GLN A 130 -0.34 19.37 16.94
CA GLN A 130 -1.37 20.30 16.48
C GLN A 130 -1.39 21.58 17.29
N GLU A 131 -1.18 21.51 18.61
CA GLU A 131 -1.06 22.70 19.45
C GLU A 131 0.15 23.55 19.08
N LYS A 132 1.31 22.91 18.86
CA LYS A 132 2.56 23.62 18.56
C LYS A 132 2.62 24.21 17.16
N TYR A 133 2.09 23.51 16.16
CA TYR A 133 2.24 23.87 14.74
C TYR A 133 0.93 24.25 14.05
N GLY A 134 -0.21 24.11 14.73
CA GLY A 134 -1.51 24.49 14.21
C GLY A 134 -1.64 26.00 14.07
N ILE A 135 -2.48 26.41 13.13
CA ILE A 135 -2.85 27.81 12.91
C ILE A 135 -4.31 27.95 13.34
N PRO A 136 -4.67 28.91 14.22
CA PRO A 136 -6.06 29.18 14.56
C PRO A 136 -6.90 29.48 13.31
N ILE A 137 -8.17 29.07 13.31
CA ILE A 137 -9.05 29.20 12.15
C ILE A 137 -9.13 30.65 11.69
N GLU A 138 -9.31 31.58 12.61
CA GLU A 138 -9.43 33.01 12.31
C GLU A 138 -8.16 33.57 11.64
N GLU A 139 -6.99 33.08 12.03
CA GLU A 139 -5.72 33.48 11.40
C GLU A 139 -5.58 32.87 10.00
N TRP A 140 -5.91 31.58 9.86
CA TRP A 140 -5.86 30.89 8.57
C TRP A 140 -6.81 31.52 7.54
N GLU A 141 -8.04 31.87 7.95
CA GLU A 141 -9.02 32.54 7.08
C GLU A 141 -8.54 33.95 6.67
N LYS A 142 -7.91 34.70 7.58
CA LYS A 142 -7.31 36.02 7.25
C LYS A 142 -6.16 35.89 6.27
N ARG A 143 -5.28 34.88 6.45
CA ARG A 143 -4.12 34.64 5.58
C ARG A 143 -4.51 34.19 4.18
N THR A 144 -5.55 33.37 4.06
CA THR A 144 -5.95 32.77 2.78
C THR A 144 -7.08 33.52 2.08
N GLY A 145 -7.83 34.37 2.79
CA GLY A 145 -9.05 35.01 2.30
C GLY A 145 -10.23 34.05 2.10
N ARG A 146 -10.08 32.77 2.44
CA ARG A 146 -11.10 31.73 2.34
C ARG A 146 -11.81 31.55 3.67
N LYS A 147 -13.08 31.14 3.64
CA LYS A 147 -13.81 30.74 4.84
C LYS A 147 -13.87 29.23 4.93
N LEU A 148 -13.53 28.67 6.10
CA LEU A 148 -13.51 27.21 6.30
C LEU A 148 -14.90 26.59 6.08
N LYS A 149 -15.96 27.34 6.40
CA LYS A 149 -17.35 26.94 6.17
C LYS A 149 -17.68 26.64 4.70
N ASP A 150 -16.98 27.28 3.77
CA ASP A 150 -17.23 27.15 2.33
C ASP A 150 -16.67 25.82 1.80
N ASP A 151 -15.71 25.23 2.51
CA ASP A 151 -15.13 23.92 2.19
C ASP A 151 -15.95 22.74 2.76
N ILE A 152 -16.94 23.01 3.62
CA ILE A 152 -17.78 21.97 4.23
C ILE A 152 -18.83 21.49 3.21
N TYR A 153 -18.55 20.35 2.56
CA TYR A 153 -19.52 19.69 1.69
C TYR A 153 -20.60 18.96 2.49
N ARG A 154 -21.78 19.58 2.65
CA ARG A 154 -22.94 18.90 3.26
C ARG A 154 -23.57 17.94 2.25
N VAL A 155 -23.30 16.64 2.42
CA VAL A 155 -24.05 15.58 1.70
C VAL A 155 -25.45 15.48 2.31
N VAL A 156 -26.39 16.28 1.83
CA VAL A 156 -27.82 16.13 2.19
C VAL A 156 -28.33 14.87 1.47
N ARG A 157 -28.32 13.74 2.16
CA ARG A 157 -29.01 12.53 1.66
C ARG A 157 -30.50 12.80 1.75
N ARG A 158 -31.22 12.79 0.60
CA ARG A 158 -32.68 12.67 0.62
C ARG A 158 -33.01 11.33 1.30
N PRO A 159 -33.93 11.31 2.28
CA PRO A 159 -34.46 10.05 2.80
C PRO A 159 -35.00 9.23 1.62
N ARG A 160 -34.68 7.93 1.58
CA ARG A 160 -35.31 6.99 0.66
C ARG A 160 -36.69 6.63 1.16
#